data_AF-A0A139QCW4-F1
#
_entry.id   AF-A0A139QCW4-F1
#
_cell.length_a   1.000
_cell.length_b   1.000
_cell.length_c   1.000
_cell.angle_alpha   90.00
_cell.angle_beta   90.00
_cell.angle_gamma   90.00
#
_symmetry.space_group_name_H-M   'P 1'
#
loop_
_entity.id
_entity.type
_entity.pdbx_description
1 polymer ?
#
loop_
_entity_poly.entity_id
_entity_poly.type
_entity_poly.pdbx_seq_one_letter_code
_entity_poly.pdbx_strand_id
1 'polypeptide(L)'
;MNKEEFLKVKEAYKNVRLEEKKKIIDFLLNKKNNHGNLIFFKKTDINKNELNKGEDISFVQTSGGSGKPNYSSGGTLSKPYDLSNHMYIDLSYKGNDVLISLQSFDIDPNKKKSLHVLYDRIGIMFGKDDIILLPDNKSKVSDAFLKMETTNWELPLSEAEKEEMVNYIINHYEE
;
A
#
# COMPACT_ATOMS: atom_id res chain seq x y z
N MET A 1 -2.97 -10.64 -30.45
CA MET A 1 -3.51 -9.47 -29.75
C MET A 1 -3.06 -8.22 -30.47
N ASN A 2 -3.99 -7.42 -31.01
CA ASN A 2 -3.68 -6.14 -31.64
C ASN A 2 -3.54 -5.00 -30.60
N LYS A 3 -3.13 -3.81 -31.04
CA LYS A 3 -2.92 -2.67 -30.13
C LYS A 3 -4.20 -2.27 -29.37
N GLU A 4 -5.35 -2.32 -30.02
CA GLU A 4 -6.63 -1.95 -29.42
C GLU A 4 -7.04 -2.96 -28.34
N GLU A 5 -6.90 -4.26 -28.64
CA GLU A 5 -7.14 -5.34 -27.68
C GLU A 5 -6.23 -5.21 -26.45
N PHE A 6 -4.94 -4.91 -26.65
CA PHE A 6 -4.02 -4.70 -25.54
C PHE A 6 -4.44 -3.52 -24.65
N LEU A 7 -4.86 -2.40 -25.25
CA LEU A 7 -5.33 -1.24 -24.49
C LEU A 7 -6.61 -1.55 -23.70
N LYS A 8 -7.54 -2.34 -24.27
CA LYS A 8 -8.73 -2.82 -23.57
C LYS A 8 -8.37 -3.67 -22.35
N VAL A 9 -7.43 -4.61 -22.50
CA VAL A 9 -6.95 -5.45 -21.39
C VAL A 9 -6.28 -4.60 -20.32
N LYS A 10 -5.43 -3.65 -20.71
CA LYS A 10 -4.74 -2.75 -19.78
C LYS A 10 -5.73 -1.93 -18.94
N GLU A 11 -6.76 -1.38 -19.57
CA GLU A 11 -7.77 -0.57 -18.90
C GLU A 11 -8.66 -1.44 -17.97
N ALA A 12 -9.05 -2.63 -18.43
CA ALA A 12 -9.79 -3.58 -17.60
C ALA A 12 -9.00 -3.97 -16.35
N TYR A 13 -7.71 -4.27 -16.48
CA TYR A 13 -6.83 -4.55 -15.35
C TYR A 13 -6.78 -3.39 -14.35
N LYS A 14 -6.58 -2.14 -14.84
CA LYS A 14 -6.57 -0.95 -13.99
C LYS A 14 -7.87 -0.79 -13.18
N ASN A 15 -9.01 -1.00 -13.82
CA ASN A 15 -10.31 -0.89 -13.17
C ASN A 15 -10.51 -1.95 -12.09
N VAL A 16 -10.18 -3.23 -12.38
CA VAL A 16 -10.28 -4.31 -11.39
C VAL A 16 -9.39 -4.03 -10.17
N ARG A 17 -8.20 -3.49 -10.38
CA ARG A 17 -7.26 -3.12 -9.30
C ARG A 17 -7.78 -1.99 -8.42
N LEU A 18 -8.40 -0.99 -9.04
CA LEU A 18 -9.04 0.10 -8.30
C LEU A 18 -10.22 -0.41 -7.45
N GLU A 19 -11.03 -1.31 -7.99
CA GLU A 19 -12.13 -1.93 -7.26
C GLU A 19 -11.62 -2.78 -6.08
N GLU A 20 -10.53 -3.52 -6.27
CA GLU A 20 -9.94 -4.31 -5.18
C GLU A 20 -9.42 -3.42 -4.04
N LYS A 21 -8.74 -2.32 -4.36
CA LYS A 21 -8.34 -1.31 -3.38
C LYS A 21 -9.55 -0.77 -2.60
N LYS A 22 -10.64 -0.42 -3.28
CA LYS A 22 -11.86 0.09 -2.63
C LYS A 22 -12.45 -0.94 -1.68
N LYS A 23 -12.54 -2.21 -2.10
CA LYS A 23 -13.02 -3.30 -1.25
C LYS A 23 -12.21 -3.46 0.03
N ILE A 24 -10.88 -3.33 -0.05
CA ILE A 24 -10.01 -3.39 1.14
C ILE A 24 -10.28 -2.19 2.06
N ILE A 25 -10.36 -0.97 1.51
CA ILE A 25 -10.71 0.24 2.28
C ILE A 25 -12.07 0.08 2.96
N ASP A 26 -13.08 -0.37 2.23
CA ASP A 26 -14.43 -0.56 2.76
C ASP A 26 -14.44 -1.61 3.87
N PHE A 27 -13.70 -2.70 3.72
CA PHE A 27 -13.55 -3.72 4.77
C PHE A 27 -12.94 -3.12 6.04
N LEU A 28 -11.82 -2.40 5.92
CA LEU A 28 -11.15 -1.74 7.05
C LEU A 28 -12.09 -0.78 7.79
N LEU A 29 -12.85 0.03 7.06
CA LEU A 29 -13.78 1.01 7.63
C LEU A 29 -15.04 0.39 8.27
N ASN A 30 -15.35 -0.87 7.96
CA ASN A 30 -16.46 -1.60 8.56
C ASN A 30 -16.00 -2.58 9.65
N LYS A 31 -14.68 -2.75 9.84
CA LYS A 31 -14.13 -3.65 10.84
C LYS A 31 -14.51 -3.20 12.24
N LYS A 32 -15.09 -4.12 13.01
CA LYS A 32 -15.42 -3.94 14.42
C LYS A 32 -14.57 -4.83 15.32
N ASN A 33 -14.30 -4.35 16.52
CA ASN A 33 -13.72 -5.14 17.60
C ASN A 33 -14.77 -6.02 18.29
N ASN A 34 -14.35 -6.81 19.27
CA ASN A 34 -15.22 -7.71 20.04
C ASN A 34 -16.33 -7.00 20.83
N HIS A 35 -16.20 -5.69 21.06
CA HIS A 35 -17.21 -4.84 21.71
C HIS A 35 -18.18 -4.20 20.72
N GLY A 36 -18.04 -4.48 19.41
CA GLY A 36 -18.88 -3.93 18.35
C GLY A 36 -18.52 -2.51 17.91
N ASN A 37 -17.42 -1.95 18.41
CA ASN A 37 -16.93 -0.61 18.03
C ASN A 37 -16.05 -0.69 16.78
N LEU A 38 -16.12 0.34 15.92
CA LEU A 38 -15.23 0.45 14.76
C LEU A 38 -13.78 0.57 15.21
N ILE A 39 -12.91 -0.14 14.49
CA ILE A 39 -11.46 -0.07 14.72
C ILE A 39 -10.87 1.11 13.96
N PHE A 40 -11.22 1.24 12.68
CA PHE A 40 -10.68 2.28 11.81
C PHE A 40 -11.74 3.30 11.42
N PHE A 41 -11.34 4.57 11.39
CA PHE A 41 -12.16 5.68 10.91
C PHE A 41 -11.62 6.22 9.59
N LYS A 42 -12.43 6.97 8.84
CA LYS A 42 -11.87 7.72 7.69
C LYS A 42 -11.01 8.84 8.23
N LYS A 43 -9.84 9.04 7.65
CA LYS A 43 -8.92 10.15 8.01
C LYS A 43 -9.60 11.51 7.94
N THR A 44 -10.54 11.70 7.02
CA THR A 44 -11.31 12.94 6.83
C THR A 44 -12.32 13.21 7.94
N ASP A 45 -12.76 12.18 8.64
CA ASP A 45 -13.80 12.27 9.65
C ASP A 45 -13.21 12.60 11.04
N ILE A 46 -11.88 12.58 11.16
CA ILE A 46 -11.14 12.85 12.39
C ILE A 46 -10.83 14.34 12.50
N ASN A 47 -11.11 14.94 13.66
CA ASN A 47 -10.76 16.33 13.90
C ASN A 47 -9.25 16.50 14.11
N LYS A 48 -8.68 17.61 13.64
CA LYS A 48 -7.23 17.91 13.82
C LYS A 48 -6.78 17.87 15.29
N ASN A 49 -7.66 18.25 16.23
CA ASN A 49 -7.35 18.20 17.66
C ASN A 49 -7.28 16.76 18.22
N GLU A 50 -7.94 15.81 17.56
CA GLU A 50 -7.92 14.39 17.91
C GLU A 50 -6.66 13.72 17.34
N LEU A 51 -6.24 14.10 16.13
CA LEU A 51 -4.92 13.73 15.58
C LEU A 51 -3.77 14.13 16.52
N ASN A 52 -3.88 15.28 17.21
CA ASN A 52 -2.87 15.73 18.18
C ASN A 52 -2.88 14.94 19.51
N LYS A 53 -3.93 14.15 19.79
CA LYS A 53 -3.95 13.17 20.90
C LYS A 53 -3.32 11.82 20.51
N GLY A 54 -2.90 11.71 19.25
CA GLY A 54 -1.70 11.02 18.80
C GLY A 54 -1.73 9.50 18.76
N GLU A 55 -2.10 8.82 19.85
CA GLU A 55 -1.58 7.46 20.10
C GLU A 55 -2.65 6.37 20.10
N ASP A 56 -3.94 6.71 20.15
CA ASP A 56 -5.01 5.68 20.24
C ASP A 56 -5.94 5.63 19.01
N ILE A 57 -5.82 6.58 18.08
CA ILE A 57 -6.74 6.67 16.94
C ILE A 57 -6.20 5.87 15.76
N SER A 58 -7.05 5.04 15.18
CA SER A 58 -6.75 4.32 13.94
C SER A 58 -7.59 4.86 12.79
N PHE A 59 -6.98 5.08 11.64
CA PHE A 59 -7.65 5.64 10.47
C PHE A 59 -7.19 5.06 9.15
N VAL A 60 -8.02 5.19 8.13
CA VAL A 60 -7.68 4.87 6.74
C VAL A 60 -7.79 6.13 5.89
N GLN A 61 -6.78 6.36 5.06
CA GLN A 61 -6.85 7.39 4.03
C GLN A 61 -7.61 6.85 2.82
N THR A 62 -8.80 7.41 2.59
CA THR A 62 -9.73 6.95 1.54
C THR A 62 -9.45 7.55 0.16
N SER A 63 -8.61 8.59 0.09
CA SER A 63 -8.26 9.31 -1.13
C SER A 63 -6.76 9.25 -1.43
N GLY A 64 -6.41 9.30 -2.72
CA GLY A 64 -5.02 9.14 -3.16
C GLY A 64 -4.58 7.68 -3.12
N GLY A 65 -3.32 7.41 -2.77
CA GLY A 65 -2.78 6.06 -2.69
C GLY A 65 -2.46 5.44 -4.06
N SER A 66 -1.96 6.25 -4.99
CA SER A 66 -1.45 5.78 -6.27
C SER A 66 -0.20 6.54 -6.70
N GLY A 67 0.60 5.94 -7.59
CA GLY A 67 1.75 6.57 -8.19
C GLY A 67 1.39 7.77 -9.08
N LYS A 68 2.38 8.61 -9.37
CA LYS A 68 2.18 9.82 -10.18
C LYS A 68 1.76 9.46 -11.62
N PRO A 69 0.72 10.10 -12.18
CA PRO A 69 0.21 9.79 -13.52
C PRO A 69 1.12 10.27 -14.67
N ASN A 70 2.15 11.05 -14.37
CA ASN A 70 3.05 11.67 -15.33
C ASN A 70 4.51 11.65 -14.83
N TYR A 71 4.97 10.51 -14.34
CA TYR A 71 6.31 10.35 -13.81
C TYR A 71 7.38 10.45 -14.92
N SER A 72 8.29 11.41 -14.79
CA SER A 72 9.31 11.70 -15.81
C SER A 72 10.71 11.16 -15.51
N SER A 73 10.92 10.53 -14.35
CA SER A 73 12.26 10.10 -13.88
C SER A 73 13.32 11.21 -13.99
N GLY A 74 12.95 12.45 -13.64
CA GLY A 74 13.83 13.61 -13.75
C GLY A 74 14.18 14.02 -15.19
N GLY A 75 13.40 13.59 -16.18
CA GLY A 75 13.66 13.85 -17.60
C GLY A 75 14.57 12.82 -18.28
N THR A 76 15.03 11.80 -17.55
CA THR A 76 15.83 10.69 -18.12
C THR A 76 15.07 9.94 -19.19
N LEU A 77 13.74 9.87 -19.05
CA LEU A 77 12.85 9.22 -20.01
C LEU A 77 12.26 10.27 -20.96
N SER A 78 12.35 10.01 -22.26
CA SER A 78 11.85 10.91 -23.30
C SER A 78 10.33 11.08 -23.27
N LYS A 79 9.60 10.12 -22.69
CA LYS A 79 8.16 10.17 -22.46
C LYS A 79 7.89 9.90 -20.98
N PRO A 80 7.09 10.74 -20.30
CA PRO A 80 6.59 10.41 -18.97
C PRO A 80 5.78 9.12 -18.99
N TYR A 81 5.81 8.39 -17.87
CA TYR A 81 5.04 7.18 -17.66
C TYR A 81 3.93 7.41 -16.63
N ASP A 82 2.84 6.68 -16.80
CA ASP A 82 1.73 6.67 -15.85
C ASP A 82 1.95 5.59 -14.78
N LEU A 83 2.25 6.01 -13.55
CA LEU A 83 2.40 5.12 -12.40
C LEU A 83 1.10 4.97 -11.58
N SER A 84 -0.05 5.44 -12.07
CA SER A 84 -1.33 5.35 -11.33
C SER A 84 -1.75 3.92 -11.01
N ASN A 85 -1.17 2.92 -11.71
CA ASN A 85 -1.37 1.51 -11.40
C ASN A 85 -0.60 1.04 -10.17
N HIS A 86 0.45 1.74 -9.71
CA HIS A 86 1.10 1.45 -8.43
C HIS A 86 0.20 1.97 -7.32
N MET A 87 -0.54 1.09 -6.67
CA MET A 87 -1.61 1.45 -5.74
C MET A 87 -1.27 0.98 -4.33
N TYR A 88 -1.61 1.83 -3.37
CA TYR A 88 -1.42 1.57 -1.95
C TYR A 88 -2.56 2.20 -1.14
N ILE A 89 -2.65 1.79 0.11
CA ILE A 89 -3.58 2.31 1.11
C ILE A 89 -2.73 2.79 2.29
N ASP A 90 -2.74 4.10 2.53
CA ASP A 90 -2.17 4.65 3.76
C ASP A 90 -3.20 4.50 4.88
N LEU A 91 -2.77 3.92 6.00
CA LEU A 91 -3.56 3.82 7.20
C LEU A 91 -2.68 4.12 8.42
N SER A 92 -3.34 4.40 9.53
CA SER A 92 -2.71 4.48 10.84
C SER A 92 -3.42 3.54 11.78
N TYR A 93 -2.66 2.82 12.59
CA TYR A 93 -3.16 2.00 13.67
C TYR A 93 -2.59 2.51 14.99
N LYS A 94 -3.46 3.05 15.86
CA LYS A 94 -3.08 3.64 17.16
C LYS A 94 -1.89 4.60 17.01
N GLY A 95 -2.02 5.56 16.09
CA GLY A 95 -0.97 6.55 15.83
C GLY A 95 0.24 6.06 15.01
N ASN A 96 0.40 4.76 14.79
CA ASN A 96 1.50 4.20 14.01
C ASN A 96 1.14 4.16 12.52
N ASP A 97 2.07 4.59 11.66
CA ASP A 97 1.87 4.56 10.21
C ASP A 97 1.97 3.13 9.68
N VAL A 98 1.05 2.79 8.78
CA VAL A 98 1.03 1.50 8.07
C VAL A 98 0.67 1.77 6.61
N LEU A 99 1.37 1.11 5.70
CA LEU A 99 1.09 1.16 4.27
C LEU A 99 0.79 -0.25 3.77
N ILE A 100 -0.39 -0.44 3.20
CA ILE A 100 -0.74 -1.65 2.44
C ILE A 100 -0.49 -1.36 0.97
N SER A 101 0.57 -1.95 0.41
CA SER A 101 0.86 -1.90 -1.01
C SER A 101 0.13 -3.04 -1.70
N LEU A 102 -0.54 -2.73 -2.81
CA LEU A 102 -1.10 -3.77 -3.66
C LEU A 102 -0.04 -4.32 -4.65
N GLN A 103 1.19 -3.82 -4.59
CA GLN A 103 2.36 -4.39 -5.27
C GLN A 103 3.49 -4.54 -4.27
N SER A 104 3.75 -5.76 -3.82
CA SER A 104 4.88 -5.99 -2.92
C SER A 104 6.21 -5.94 -3.67
N PHE A 105 7.25 -5.48 -2.97
CA PHE A 105 8.62 -5.73 -3.37
C PHE A 105 9.04 -7.11 -2.87
N ASP A 106 9.87 -7.80 -3.65
CA ASP A 106 10.51 -9.04 -3.23
C ASP A 106 11.99 -8.97 -3.58
N ILE A 107 12.86 -9.41 -2.68
CA ILE A 107 14.30 -9.45 -2.91
C ILE A 107 14.70 -10.92 -2.96
N ASP A 108 15.12 -11.38 -4.13
CA ASP A 108 15.55 -12.76 -4.32
C ASP A 108 16.60 -13.13 -3.24
N PRO A 109 16.34 -14.15 -2.40
CA PRO A 109 17.25 -14.54 -1.32
C PRO A 109 18.62 -15.03 -1.83
N ASN A 110 18.74 -15.31 -3.13
CA ASN A 110 19.99 -15.73 -3.74
C ASN A 110 21.05 -14.61 -3.77
N LYS A 111 22.30 -15.01 -4.04
CA LYS A 111 23.49 -14.12 -4.00
C LYS A 111 23.40 -12.84 -4.84
N LYS A 112 22.51 -12.78 -5.83
CA LYS A 112 22.34 -11.62 -6.72
C LYS A 112 21.38 -10.56 -6.17
N LYS A 113 20.54 -10.90 -5.16
CA LYS A 113 19.58 -10.00 -4.50
C LYS A 113 18.82 -9.10 -5.49
N SER A 114 18.24 -9.69 -6.53
CA SER A 114 17.45 -8.93 -7.49
C SER A 114 16.15 -8.45 -6.84
N LEU A 115 15.83 -7.17 -7.07
CA LEU A 115 14.56 -6.60 -6.67
C LEU A 115 13.48 -6.93 -7.70
N HIS A 116 12.40 -7.55 -7.23
CA HIS A 116 11.21 -7.87 -7.98
C HIS A 116 10.04 -7.03 -7.48
N VAL A 117 9.07 -6.80 -8.36
CA VAL A 117 7.76 -6.23 -8.01
C VAL A 117 6.73 -7.29 -8.32
N LEU A 118 6.03 -7.77 -7.29
CA LEU A 118 4.98 -8.77 -7.42
C LEU A 118 3.64 -8.04 -7.55
N TYR A 119 2.96 -8.24 -8.67
CA TYR A 119 1.71 -7.54 -9.02
C TYR A 119 0.45 -8.23 -8.46
N ASP A 120 0.61 -9.46 -7.99
CA ASP A 120 -0.39 -10.36 -7.46
C ASP A 120 -0.37 -10.45 -5.92
N ARG A 121 0.68 -9.94 -5.26
CA ARG A 121 0.83 -10.02 -3.79
C ARG A 121 0.61 -8.69 -3.09
N ILE A 122 0.13 -8.78 -1.85
CA ILE A 122 0.11 -7.66 -0.92
C ILE A 122 1.48 -7.50 -0.26
N GLY A 123 1.91 -6.25 -0.12
CA GLY A 123 3.03 -5.88 0.73
C GLY A 123 2.54 -5.00 1.87
N ILE A 124 3.05 -5.22 3.09
CA ILE A 124 2.73 -4.36 4.23
C ILE A 124 4.02 -3.73 4.73
N MET A 125 4.00 -2.42 4.91
CA MET A 125 5.09 -1.68 5.54
C MET A 125 4.58 -1.08 6.83
N PHE A 126 5.28 -1.39 7.92
CA PHE A 126 5.05 -0.81 9.23
C PHE A 126 6.02 0.36 9.45
N GLY A 127 5.52 1.46 9.98
CA GLY A 127 6.28 2.69 10.18
C GLY A 127 6.36 3.57 8.92
N LYS A 128 7.18 4.61 9.03
CA LYS A 128 7.35 5.62 7.97
C LYS A 128 8.34 5.17 6.91
N ASP A 129 8.06 5.61 5.68
CA ASP A 129 9.04 5.63 4.60
C ASP A 129 10.17 6.59 4.98
N ASP A 130 11.41 6.10 4.96
CA ASP A 130 12.60 6.91 5.15
C ASP A 130 13.42 6.99 3.86
N ILE A 131 14.08 8.12 3.68
CA ILE A 131 14.99 8.31 2.55
C ILE A 131 16.40 7.89 2.97
N ILE A 132 16.89 6.80 2.38
CA ILE A 132 18.26 6.32 2.55
C ILE A 132 19.18 6.84 1.45
N LEU A 133 20.45 7.03 1.81
CA LEU A 133 21.52 7.35 0.87
C LEU A 133 22.16 6.06 0.39
N LEU A 134 22.28 5.88 -0.93
CA LEU A 134 22.93 4.73 -1.52
C LEU A 134 24.47 4.82 -1.37
N PRO A 135 25.21 3.71 -1.55
CA PRO A 135 26.67 3.68 -1.41
C PRO A 135 27.44 4.61 -2.35
N ASP A 136 26.79 5.15 -3.39
CA ASP A 136 27.35 6.16 -4.27
C ASP A 136 27.41 7.57 -3.65
N ASN A 137 26.89 7.73 -2.42
CA ASN A 137 26.80 8.97 -1.65
C ASN A 137 26.10 10.12 -2.38
N LYS A 138 25.26 9.82 -3.38
CA LYS A 138 24.56 10.82 -4.20
C LYS A 138 23.09 10.48 -4.35
N SER A 139 22.80 9.21 -4.58
CA SER A 139 21.45 8.74 -4.86
C SER A 139 20.69 8.54 -3.57
N LYS A 140 19.51 9.17 -3.50
CA LYS A 140 18.58 9.04 -2.37
C LYS A 140 17.37 8.25 -2.83
N VAL A 141 17.02 7.20 -2.09
CA VAL A 141 15.88 6.34 -2.39
C VAL A 141 15.06 6.09 -1.14
N SER A 142 13.76 5.84 -1.32
CA SER A 142 12.91 5.31 -0.26
C SER A 142 13.42 3.94 0.19
N ASP A 143 13.40 3.67 1.50
CA ASP A 143 13.74 2.36 2.07
C ASP A 143 12.53 1.42 2.16
N ALA A 144 11.38 1.80 1.61
CA ALA A 144 10.18 0.97 1.57
C ALA A 144 10.43 -0.40 0.94
N PHE A 145 11.32 -0.51 -0.05
CA PHE A 145 11.66 -1.81 -0.66
C PHE A 145 12.45 -2.75 0.27
N LEU A 146 12.99 -2.24 1.38
CA LEU A 146 13.65 -3.03 2.42
C LEU A 146 12.72 -3.33 3.59
N LYS A 147 11.88 -2.36 3.97
CA LYS A 147 10.96 -2.47 5.13
C LYS A 147 9.65 -3.19 4.80
N MET A 148 9.23 -3.18 3.54
CA MET A 148 7.98 -3.80 3.13
C MET A 148 8.08 -5.31 3.23
N GLU A 149 7.17 -5.90 3.99
CA GLU A 149 7.01 -7.33 4.12
C GLU A 149 6.12 -7.85 3.00
N THR A 150 6.66 -8.75 2.19
CA THR A 150 5.91 -9.50 1.18
C THR A 150 5.05 -10.54 1.89
N THR A 151 3.74 -10.54 1.61
CA THR A 151 2.81 -11.49 2.23
C THR A 151 2.48 -12.63 1.26
N ASN A 152 1.93 -13.72 1.80
CA ASN A 152 1.45 -14.84 0.98
C ASN A 152 0.06 -14.57 0.37
N TRP A 153 -0.62 -13.48 0.73
CA TRP A 153 -1.96 -13.19 0.23
C TRP A 153 -1.94 -12.78 -1.24
N GLU A 154 -2.81 -13.41 -2.01
CA GLU A 154 -2.89 -13.30 -3.46
C GLU A 154 -4.13 -12.48 -3.83
N LEU A 155 -3.97 -11.52 -4.74
CA LEU A 155 -5.06 -10.66 -5.18
C LEU A 155 -5.94 -11.41 -6.22
N PRO A 156 -7.28 -11.27 -6.17
CA PRO A 156 -8.04 -10.48 -5.20
C PRO A 156 -8.20 -11.17 -3.84
N LEU A 157 -8.24 -10.40 -2.76
CA LEU A 157 -8.36 -10.93 -1.42
C LEU A 157 -9.79 -11.44 -1.16
N SER A 158 -9.88 -12.64 -0.61
CA SER A 158 -11.10 -13.14 0.02
C SER A 158 -11.42 -12.38 1.31
N GLU A 159 -12.64 -12.50 1.81
CA GLU A 159 -13.02 -11.91 3.11
C GLU A 159 -12.18 -12.47 4.28
N ALA A 160 -11.83 -13.76 4.22
CA ALA A 160 -10.97 -14.40 5.23
C ALA A 160 -9.56 -13.82 5.21
N GLU A 161 -8.97 -13.60 4.02
CA GLU A 161 -7.64 -12.99 3.90
C GLU A 161 -7.63 -11.52 4.33
N LYS A 162 -8.71 -10.76 4.06
CA LYS A 162 -8.84 -9.39 4.59
C LYS A 162 -8.90 -9.38 6.12
N GLU A 163 -9.60 -10.34 6.70
CA GLU A 163 -9.69 -10.51 8.15
C GLU A 163 -8.31 -10.85 8.74
N GLU A 164 -7.60 -11.82 8.15
CA GLU A 164 -6.22 -12.17 8.52
C GLU A 164 -5.28 -10.97 8.39
N MET A 165 -5.36 -10.21 7.30
CA MET A 165 -4.57 -9.00 7.07
C MET A 165 -4.79 -7.96 8.15
N VAL A 166 -6.04 -7.74 8.58
CA VAL A 166 -6.34 -6.81 9.68
C VAL A 166 -5.78 -7.31 10.99
N ASN A 167 -5.95 -8.59 11.29
CA ASN A 167 -5.42 -9.19 12.53
C ASN A 167 -3.89 -9.14 12.53
N TYR A 168 -3.24 -9.32 11.38
CA TYR A 168 -1.80 -9.17 11.22
C TYR A 168 -1.33 -7.76 11.58
N ILE A 169 -2.02 -6.73 11.09
CA ILE A 169 -1.71 -5.33 11.41
C ILE A 169 -1.89 -5.05 12.91
N ILE A 170 -2.96 -5.56 13.52
CA ILE A 170 -3.24 -5.36 14.94
C ILE A 170 -2.17 -6.05 15.79
N ASN A 171 -1.90 -7.32 15.53
CA ASN A 171 -0.95 -8.12 16.30
C ASN A 171 0.47 -7.56 16.24
N HIS A 172 0.88 -6.95 15.12
CA HIS A 172 2.19 -6.30 15.00
C HIS A 172 2.45 -5.24 16.10
N TYR A 173 1.41 -4.59 16.62
CA TYR A 173 1.53 -3.53 17.62
C TYR A 173 1.00 -3.89 19.01
N GLU A 174 0.32 -5.03 19.16
CA GLU A 174 -0.27 -5.46 20.44
C GLU A 174 0.48 -6.63 21.11
N GLU A 175 1.49 -7.21 20.44
CA GLU A 175 2.42 -8.21 20.99
C GLU A 175 3.69 -7.57 21.58
#